data_AF-A0A2A5X7J2-F1
#
_entry.id   AF-A0A2A5X7J2-F1
#
_cell.length_a   1.000
_cell.length_b   1.000
_cell.length_c   1.000
_cell.angle_alpha   90.00
_cell.angle_beta   90.00
_cell.angle_gamma   90.00
#
_symmetry.space_group_name_H-M   'P 1'
#
loop_
_entity.id
_entity.type
_entity.pdbx_description
1 polymer ?
#
loop_
_entity_poly.entity_id
_entity_poly.type
_entity_poly.pdbx_seq_one_letter_code
_entity_poly.pdbx_strand_id
1 'polypeptide(L)'
;MLNRRSIRIKVLQHIYSFGHNVRLTEDVEDLRSNTLLNLKSSISSIDSYHIQVIILALIFQEIDIKKKSSQKKNKLNFNLSQNKILELFKKKSVIKNEIFSFKSSLSSELELLKDWYKLLKSETFFDTYNKKDSPSIEDDIEFVKGLIFVFILKNEDINSFFESRNIYWDIDKQIIRSMLKKSIGSLNSTDFNTFAVASLSENIKEDIEFASSLFDCVVSNTDKYDLYVKKFVKNWDIDRISKMDLSIIRLGIAEMTSFNHIPVKVTINECIDLAKNFSSPKSGKFVNGLLDVISLNLLEIGQIKKTGKGLIDNK
;
A
#
# COMPACT_ATOMS: atom_id res chain seq x y z
N MET A 1 1.15 -2.29 9.33
CA MET A 1 2.24 -3.00 8.62
C MET A 1 1.61 -3.95 7.62
N LEU A 2 2.34 -4.30 6.55
CA LEU A 2 1.81 -5.04 5.40
C LEU A 2 1.06 -6.28 5.87
N ASN A 3 -0.22 -6.39 5.51
CA ASN A 3 -1.05 -7.53 5.87
C ASN A 3 -1.31 -8.39 4.63
N ARG A 4 -1.67 -9.67 4.84
CA ARG A 4 -1.94 -10.59 3.73
C ARG A 4 -3.06 -10.10 2.80
N ARG A 5 -4.04 -9.34 3.31
CA ARG A 5 -5.09 -8.73 2.48
C ARG A 5 -4.53 -7.73 1.47
N SER A 6 -3.66 -6.82 1.89
CA SER A 6 -2.98 -5.87 1.01
C SER A 6 -2.17 -6.58 -0.08
N ILE A 7 -1.49 -7.68 0.27
CA ILE A 7 -0.76 -8.49 -0.71
C ILE A 7 -1.73 -9.15 -1.71
N ARG A 8 -2.85 -9.73 -1.25
CA ARG A 8 -3.88 -10.29 -2.14
C ARG A 8 -4.45 -9.26 -3.11
N ILE A 9 -4.65 -8.01 -2.66
CA ILE A 9 -5.11 -6.92 -3.53
C ILE A 9 -4.09 -6.67 -4.65
N LYS A 10 -2.81 -6.55 -4.32
CA LYS A 10 -1.75 -6.37 -5.32
C LYS A 10 -1.72 -7.55 -6.29
N VAL A 11 -1.76 -8.78 -5.79
CA VAL A 11 -1.79 -9.99 -6.62
C VAL A 11 -3.02 -10.00 -7.54
N LEU A 12 -4.21 -9.67 -7.03
CA LEU A 12 -5.45 -9.59 -7.81
C LEU A 12 -5.35 -8.59 -8.96
N GLN A 13 -4.82 -7.39 -8.70
CA GLN A 13 -4.64 -6.35 -9.72
C GLN A 13 -3.70 -6.83 -10.84
N HIS A 14 -2.61 -7.52 -10.48
CA HIS A 14 -1.66 -8.06 -11.45
C HIS A 14 -2.24 -9.27 -12.22
N ILE A 15 -3.00 -10.16 -11.58
CA ILE A 15 -3.73 -11.25 -12.26
C ILE A 15 -4.74 -10.68 -13.25
N TYR A 16 -5.51 -9.66 -12.85
CA TYR A 16 -6.50 -9.03 -13.71
C TYR A 16 -5.84 -8.36 -14.94
N SER A 17 -4.76 -7.61 -14.71
CA SER A 17 -3.97 -7.00 -15.79
C SER A 17 -3.37 -8.06 -16.72
N PHE A 18 -2.75 -9.11 -16.18
CA PHE A 18 -2.19 -10.20 -16.96
C PHE A 18 -3.25 -10.88 -17.84
N GLY A 19 -4.39 -11.24 -17.27
CA GLY A 19 -5.48 -11.89 -18.01
C GLY A 19 -6.09 -11.04 -19.12
N HIS A 20 -6.00 -9.71 -19.03
CA HIS A 20 -6.39 -8.81 -20.11
C HIS A 20 -5.34 -8.79 -21.25
N ASN A 21 -4.07 -8.73 -20.88
CA ASN A 21 -2.96 -8.54 -21.82
C ASN A 21 -2.48 -9.84 -22.49
N VAL A 22 -2.73 -11.02 -21.88
CA VAL A 22 -2.27 -12.31 -22.43
C VAL A 22 -2.85 -12.61 -23.80
N ARG A 23 -4.03 -12.07 -24.12
CA ARG A 23 -4.68 -12.23 -25.43
C ARG A 23 -4.13 -11.28 -26.51
N LEU A 24 -3.28 -10.33 -26.11
CA LEU A 24 -2.76 -9.26 -26.95
C LEU A 24 -1.26 -9.44 -27.27
N THR A 25 -0.60 -10.44 -26.67
CA THR A 25 0.84 -10.71 -26.84
C THR A 25 1.06 -12.05 -27.53
N GLU A 26 2.14 -12.13 -28.32
CA GLU A 26 2.66 -13.39 -28.86
C GLU A 26 3.66 -14.05 -27.88
N ASP A 27 4.26 -13.27 -26.98
CA ASP A 27 5.17 -13.76 -25.94
C ASP A 27 4.51 -13.68 -24.56
N VAL A 28 3.92 -14.81 -24.15
CA VAL A 28 3.22 -14.94 -22.87
C VAL A 28 4.20 -15.05 -21.70
N GLU A 29 5.37 -15.65 -21.90
CA GLU A 29 6.36 -15.85 -20.85
C GLU A 29 7.08 -14.55 -20.50
N ASP A 30 7.38 -13.71 -21.49
CA ASP A 30 7.86 -12.34 -21.24
C ASP A 30 6.83 -11.50 -20.49
N LEU A 31 5.56 -11.52 -20.93
CA LEU A 31 4.48 -10.82 -20.23
C LEU A 31 4.34 -11.28 -18.76
N ARG A 32 4.44 -12.59 -18.52
CA ARG A 32 4.38 -13.18 -17.18
C ARG A 32 5.54 -12.71 -16.32
N SER A 33 6.76 -12.78 -16.86
CA SER A 33 7.99 -12.37 -16.18
C SER A 33 7.96 -10.88 -15.80
N ASN A 34 7.55 -10.03 -16.75
CA ASN A 34 7.39 -8.59 -16.53
C ASN A 34 6.28 -8.27 -15.52
N THR A 35 5.14 -8.97 -15.59
CA THR A 35 4.05 -8.78 -14.62
C THR A 35 4.49 -9.18 -13.21
N LEU A 36 5.23 -10.27 -13.07
CA LEU A 36 5.78 -10.72 -11.79
C LEU A 36 6.81 -9.73 -11.24
N LEU A 37 7.67 -9.18 -12.10
CA LEU A 37 8.63 -8.12 -11.71
C LEU A 37 7.90 -6.86 -11.23
N ASN A 38 6.84 -6.45 -11.93
CA ASN A 38 5.99 -5.33 -11.55
C ASN A 38 5.28 -5.56 -10.22
N LEU A 39 4.78 -6.78 -9.97
CA LEU A 39 4.18 -7.17 -8.69
C LEU A 39 5.18 -7.00 -7.55
N LYS A 40 6.39 -7.56 -7.68
CA LYS A 40 7.46 -7.44 -6.69
C LYS A 40 7.80 -5.97 -6.42
N SER A 41 7.97 -5.19 -7.48
CA SER A 41 8.31 -3.76 -7.39
C SER A 41 7.18 -2.94 -6.75
N SER A 42 5.93 -3.29 -7.02
CA SER A 42 4.74 -2.60 -6.47
C SER A 42 4.58 -2.80 -4.95
N ILE A 43 5.18 -3.86 -4.39
CA ILE A 43 5.22 -4.11 -2.94
C ILE A 43 6.43 -3.40 -2.33
N SER A 44 7.62 -3.59 -2.90
CA SER A 44 8.87 -3.01 -2.38
C SER A 44 8.88 -1.48 -2.39
N SER A 45 8.20 -0.85 -3.36
CA SER A 45 8.15 0.60 -3.48
C SER A 45 7.35 1.29 -2.36
N ILE A 46 6.51 0.58 -1.60
CA ILE A 46 5.71 1.18 -0.51
C ILE A 46 6.62 1.82 0.56
N ASP A 47 7.75 1.19 0.89
CA ASP A 47 8.73 1.75 1.83
C ASP A 47 9.36 3.05 1.31
N SER A 48 9.66 3.11 0.01
CA SER A 48 10.18 4.32 -0.65
C SER A 48 9.16 5.45 -0.57
N TYR A 49 7.90 5.20 -0.95
CA TYR A 49 6.84 6.22 -0.85
C TYR A 49 6.57 6.67 0.60
N HIS A 50 6.67 5.76 1.57
CA HIS A 50 6.63 6.11 2.99
C HIS A 50 7.72 7.12 3.36
N ILE A 51 8.95 6.89 2.93
CA ILE A 51 10.09 7.79 3.17
C ILE A 51 9.93 9.10 2.41
N GLN A 52 9.45 9.08 1.17
CA GLN A 52 9.20 10.28 0.35
C GLN A 52 8.20 11.24 1.00
N VAL A 53 7.14 10.73 1.65
CA VAL A 53 6.20 11.56 2.43
C VAL A 53 6.92 12.29 3.57
N ILE A 54 7.86 11.62 4.25
CA ILE A 54 8.67 12.26 5.30
C ILE A 54 9.62 13.29 4.69
N ILE A 55 10.27 12.97 3.56
CA ILE A 55 11.16 13.90 2.87
C ILE A 55 10.40 15.13 2.38
N LEU A 56 9.14 15.00 1.94
CA LEU A 56 8.32 16.15 1.58
C LEU A 56 8.12 17.12 2.76
N ALA A 57 7.91 16.59 3.97
CA ALA A 57 7.88 17.42 5.18
C ALA A 57 9.25 18.11 5.46
N LEU A 58 10.36 17.42 5.22
CA LEU A 58 11.72 18.00 5.31
C LEU A 58 11.94 19.11 4.26
N ILE A 59 11.41 18.95 3.05
CA ILE A 59 11.48 19.96 2.00
C ILE A 59 10.73 21.23 2.43
N PHE A 60 9.55 21.10 3.03
CA PHE A 60 8.84 22.26 3.57
C PHE A 60 9.62 22.96 4.69
N GLN A 61 10.31 22.20 5.56
CA GLN A 61 11.24 22.78 6.53
C GLN A 61 12.39 23.55 5.87
N GLU A 62 12.98 23.01 4.80
CA GLU A 62 14.05 23.70 4.07
C GLU A 62 13.57 24.98 3.37
N ILE A 63 12.34 24.99 2.83
CA ILE A 63 11.72 26.20 2.28
C ILE A 63 11.55 27.25 3.39
N ASP A 64 11.09 26.84 4.58
CA ASP A 64 10.95 27.72 5.75
C ASP A 64 12.29 28.32 6.20
N ILE A 65 13.35 27.51 6.28
CA ILE A 65 14.73 27.93 6.58
C ILE A 65 15.21 29.00 5.59
N LYS A 66 15.03 28.76 4.28
CA LYS A 66 15.45 29.72 3.24
C LYS A 66 14.70 31.05 3.35
N LYS A 67 13.41 31.02 3.68
CA LYS A 67 12.60 32.23 3.87
C LYS A 67 13.02 33.02 5.12
N LYS A 68 13.33 32.34 6.22
CA LYS A 68 13.87 32.96 7.44
C LYS A 68 15.15 33.73 7.16
N SER A 69 16.11 33.11 6.47
CA SER A 69 17.39 33.75 6.11
C SER A 69 17.21 34.98 5.22
N SER A 70 16.15 35.02 4.42
CA SER A 70 15.85 36.13 3.50
C SER A 70 15.13 37.30 4.18
N GLN A 71 14.40 37.06 5.28
CA GLN A 71 13.63 38.08 6.00
C GLN A 71 14.37 38.56 7.26
N LYS A 72 15.28 39.53 7.10
CA LYS A 72 16.09 40.08 8.21
C LYS A 72 15.32 40.95 9.24
N LYS A 73 14.04 41.28 9.04
CA LYS A 73 13.37 42.36 9.81
C LYS A 73 11.89 42.15 10.20
N ASN A 74 11.23 41.05 9.86
CA ASN A 74 9.82 40.86 10.24
C ASN A 74 9.65 39.95 11.46
N LYS A 75 8.71 40.33 12.32
CA LYS A 75 8.26 39.66 13.56
C LYS A 75 7.51 38.34 13.31
N LEU A 76 7.74 37.69 12.17
CA LEU A 76 7.18 36.38 11.87
C LEU A 76 8.11 35.34 12.48
N ASN A 77 7.58 34.56 13.40
CA ASN A 77 8.26 33.35 13.85
C ASN A 77 8.40 32.38 12.64
N PHE A 78 9.45 31.58 12.65
CA PHE A 78 9.73 30.57 11.63
C PHE A 78 9.91 29.24 12.37
N ASN A 79 8.87 28.81 13.07
CA ASN A 79 8.99 27.69 14.00
C ASN A 79 9.29 26.37 13.25
N LEU A 80 8.73 26.21 12.04
CA LEU A 80 9.02 25.06 11.19
C LEU A 80 10.51 24.94 10.86
N SER A 81 11.21 26.05 10.61
CA SER A 81 12.66 26.07 10.36
C SER A 81 13.51 25.49 11.49
N GLN A 82 12.95 25.40 12.70
CA GLN A 82 13.61 24.92 13.91
C GLN A 82 12.95 23.66 14.50
N ASN A 83 11.97 23.07 13.80
CA ASN A 83 11.26 21.88 14.27
C ASN A 83 12.23 20.71 14.50
N LYS A 84 12.34 20.28 15.76
CA LYS A 84 13.33 19.30 16.22
C LYS A 84 13.00 17.89 15.73
N ILE A 85 11.72 17.57 15.56
CA ILE A 85 11.26 16.25 15.12
C ILE A 85 11.70 15.97 13.68
N LEU A 86 11.54 16.95 12.78
CA LEU A 86 12.02 16.83 11.41
C LEU A 86 13.55 16.68 11.34
N GLU A 87 14.30 17.37 12.20
CA GLU A 87 15.76 17.17 12.31
C GLU A 87 16.13 15.75 12.82
N LEU A 88 15.33 15.14 13.70
CA LEU A 88 15.52 13.74 14.11
C LEU A 88 15.26 12.77 12.95
N PHE A 89 14.18 12.97 12.18
CA PHE A 89 13.90 12.18 10.98
C PHE A 89 15.05 12.30 9.96
N LYS A 90 15.51 13.52 9.68
CA LYS A 90 16.62 13.80 8.75
C LYS A 90 17.93 13.10 9.14
N LYS A 91 18.14 12.80 10.43
CA LYS A 91 19.34 12.08 10.90
C LYS A 91 19.33 10.59 10.62
N LYS A 92 18.17 9.97 10.40
CA LYS A 92 18.02 8.52 10.20
C LYS A 92 18.61 8.09 8.86
N SER A 93 19.38 6.99 8.87
CA SER A 93 20.09 6.46 7.69
C SER A 93 19.15 6.18 6.53
N VAL A 94 18.01 5.52 6.80
CA VAL A 94 17.00 5.20 5.79
C VAL A 94 16.48 6.44 5.06
N ILE A 95 16.31 7.57 5.76
CA ILE A 95 15.87 8.83 5.16
C ILE A 95 17.03 9.51 4.43
N LYS A 96 18.22 9.59 5.04
CA LYS A 96 19.42 10.18 4.41
C LYS A 96 19.73 9.56 3.05
N ASN A 97 19.61 8.24 2.95
CA ASN A 97 19.92 7.50 1.72
C ASN A 97 18.95 7.86 0.57
N GLU A 98 17.73 8.32 0.88
CA GLU A 98 16.70 8.58 -0.13
C GLU A 98 16.49 10.08 -0.42
N ILE A 99 16.91 10.98 0.50
CA ILE A 99 16.78 12.44 0.33
C ILE A 99 17.30 12.91 -1.03
N PHE A 100 18.51 12.48 -1.42
CA PHE A 100 19.12 12.96 -2.66
C PHE A 100 18.35 12.49 -3.89
N SER A 101 17.96 11.21 -3.92
CA SER A 101 17.23 10.61 -5.04
C SER A 101 15.88 11.30 -5.24
N PHE A 102 15.09 11.43 -4.17
CA PHE A 102 13.78 12.06 -4.26
C PHE A 102 13.85 13.55 -4.57
N LYS A 103 14.80 14.29 -4.00
CA LYS A 103 14.97 15.71 -4.36
C LYS A 103 15.38 15.90 -5.82
N SER A 104 16.20 15.01 -6.35
CA SER A 104 16.60 15.06 -7.76
C SER A 104 15.41 14.80 -8.69
N SER A 105 14.50 13.87 -8.32
CA SER A 105 13.26 13.62 -9.07
C SER A 105 12.24 14.77 -8.99
N LEU A 106 12.42 15.71 -8.05
CA LEU A 106 11.61 16.93 -7.89
C LEU A 106 12.21 18.17 -8.57
N SER A 107 13.32 18.03 -9.29
CA SER A 107 14.03 19.18 -9.89
C SER A 107 13.17 20.01 -10.86
N SER A 108 12.23 19.38 -11.58
CA SER A 108 11.25 20.05 -12.44
C SER A 108 10.02 20.57 -11.69
N GLU A 109 9.84 20.20 -10.42
CA GLU A 109 8.63 20.44 -9.62
C GLU A 109 8.85 21.56 -8.59
N LEU A 110 9.93 22.36 -8.72
CA LEU A 110 10.30 23.35 -7.71
C LEU A 110 9.25 24.43 -7.50
N GLU A 111 8.51 24.81 -8.54
CA GLU A 111 7.43 25.80 -8.41
C GLU A 111 6.22 25.19 -7.69
N LEU A 112 5.86 23.95 -8.03
CA LEU A 112 4.81 23.18 -7.35
C LEU A 112 5.06 23.08 -5.84
N LEU A 113 6.30 22.78 -5.43
CA LEU A 113 6.69 22.72 -4.02
C LEU A 113 6.52 24.08 -3.30
N LYS A 114 6.78 25.20 -3.97
CA LYS A 114 6.55 26.53 -3.39
C LYS A 114 5.06 26.81 -3.23
N ASP A 115 4.24 26.39 -4.19
CA ASP A 115 2.80 26.58 -4.14
C ASP A 115 2.15 25.74 -3.03
N TRP A 116 2.54 24.47 -2.89
CA TRP A 116 2.12 23.66 -1.75
C TRP A 116 2.56 24.25 -0.41
N TYR A 117 3.78 24.78 -0.32
CA TYR A 117 4.20 25.45 0.90
C TYR A 117 3.40 26.75 1.17
N LYS A 118 2.97 27.49 0.14
CA LYS A 118 2.04 28.64 0.32
C LYS A 118 0.70 28.16 0.87
N LEU A 119 0.16 27.04 0.38
CA LEU A 119 -1.06 26.42 0.88
C LEU A 119 -0.90 25.97 2.34
N LEU A 120 0.21 25.31 2.68
CA LEU A 120 0.52 24.89 4.06
C LEU A 120 0.45 26.07 5.04
N LYS A 121 0.95 27.25 4.64
CA LYS A 121 0.90 28.45 5.49
C LYS A 121 -0.50 28.97 5.79
N SER A 122 -1.50 28.58 4.99
CA SER A 122 -2.90 28.94 5.20
C SER A 122 -3.61 28.02 6.20
N GLU A 123 -2.98 26.92 6.59
CA GLU A 123 -3.53 25.97 7.55
C GLU A 123 -3.58 26.55 8.98
N THR A 124 -4.68 26.27 9.68
CA THR A 124 -4.90 26.77 11.06
C THR A 124 -3.88 26.22 12.05
N PHE A 125 -3.47 24.96 11.89
CA PHE A 125 -2.44 24.35 12.75
C PHE A 125 -1.06 24.98 12.49
N PHE A 126 -0.78 25.46 11.27
CA PHE A 126 0.46 26.13 10.95
C PHE A 126 0.53 27.49 11.64
N ASP A 127 -0.51 28.30 11.50
CA ASP A 127 -0.60 29.60 12.16
C ASP A 127 -0.50 29.48 13.70
N THR A 128 -1.22 28.50 14.27
CA THR A 128 -1.19 28.22 15.72
C THR A 128 0.22 27.86 16.19
N TYR A 129 0.90 26.95 15.49
CA TYR A 129 2.26 26.55 15.82
C TYR A 129 3.24 27.73 15.70
N ASN A 130 3.07 28.58 14.68
CA ASN A 130 3.96 29.69 14.44
C ASN A 130 3.79 30.84 15.46
N LYS A 131 2.62 30.98 16.08
CA LYS A 131 2.39 31.98 17.16
C LYS A 131 3.06 31.64 18.49
N LYS A 132 3.58 30.43 18.67
CA LYS A 132 4.29 30.03 19.90
C LYS A 132 5.68 30.67 19.93
N ASP A 133 6.02 31.31 21.04
CA ASP A 133 7.36 31.92 21.22
C ASP A 133 8.46 30.87 21.40
N SER A 134 8.14 29.74 22.03
CA SER A 134 9.09 28.65 22.30
C SER A 134 8.37 27.30 22.24
N PRO A 135 8.22 26.71 21.05
CA PRO A 135 7.58 25.40 20.90
C PRO A 135 8.28 24.30 21.72
N SER A 136 7.51 23.50 22.44
CA SER A 136 8.00 22.29 23.11
C SER A 136 8.23 21.14 22.11
N ILE A 137 8.74 20.01 22.58
CA ILE A 137 8.87 18.82 21.72
C ILE A 137 7.49 18.27 21.36
N GLU A 138 6.55 18.29 22.29
CA GLU A 138 5.16 17.89 22.06
C GLU A 138 4.51 18.79 21.00
N ASP A 139 4.78 20.10 21.03
CA ASP A 139 4.31 21.02 20.00
C ASP A 139 4.89 20.69 18.62
N ASP A 140 6.19 20.34 18.55
CA ASP A 140 6.83 19.92 17.31
C ASP A 140 6.22 18.62 16.76
N ILE A 141 5.87 17.66 17.64
CA ILE A 141 5.21 16.40 17.27
C ILE A 141 3.80 16.67 16.74
N GLU A 142 3.02 17.51 17.43
CA GLU A 142 1.67 17.85 16.99
C GLU A 142 1.67 18.61 15.65
N PHE A 143 2.64 19.52 15.45
CA PHE A 143 2.81 20.17 14.15
C PHE A 143 3.14 19.15 13.04
N VAL A 144 4.06 18.22 13.28
CA VAL A 144 4.41 17.17 12.29
C VAL A 144 3.22 16.26 12.00
N LYS A 145 2.38 15.94 13.00
CA LYS A 145 1.12 15.21 12.77
C LYS A 145 0.16 16.00 11.89
N GLY A 146 -0.02 17.29 12.14
CA GLY A 146 -0.83 18.18 11.29
C GLY A 146 -0.29 18.21 9.86
N LEU A 147 1.00 18.46 9.71
CA LEU A 147 1.68 18.53 8.42
C LEU A 147 1.51 17.23 7.61
N ILE A 148 1.72 16.07 8.22
CA ILE A 148 1.66 14.79 7.50
C ILE A 148 0.21 14.32 7.31
N PHE A 149 -0.57 14.22 8.40
CA PHE A 149 -1.85 13.52 8.37
C PHE A 149 -3.05 14.40 8.00
N VAL A 150 -2.93 15.73 8.14
CA VAL A 150 -3.98 16.69 7.82
C VAL A 150 -3.68 17.38 6.50
N PHE A 151 -2.42 17.77 6.25
CA PHE A 151 -2.04 18.45 5.02
C PHE A 151 -1.56 17.47 3.92
N ILE A 152 -0.36 16.89 4.04
CA ILE A 152 0.28 16.08 2.97
C ILE A 152 -0.62 14.93 2.48
N LEU A 153 -1.13 14.10 3.39
CA LEU A 153 -1.89 12.90 2.99
C LEU A 153 -3.34 13.19 2.54
N LYS A 154 -3.85 14.41 2.72
CA LYS A 154 -5.23 14.78 2.34
C LYS A 154 -5.32 15.82 1.24
N ASN A 155 -4.27 16.59 0.99
CA ASN A 155 -4.26 17.58 -0.08
C ASN A 155 -4.35 16.88 -1.45
N GLU A 156 -5.30 17.29 -2.29
CA GLU A 156 -5.59 16.63 -3.57
C GLU A 156 -4.41 16.73 -4.54
N ASP A 157 -3.80 17.91 -4.69
CA ASP A 157 -2.66 18.11 -5.61
C ASP A 157 -1.46 17.23 -5.23
N ILE A 158 -1.15 17.12 -3.93
CA ILE A 158 -0.08 16.25 -3.43
C ILE A 158 -0.43 14.78 -3.68
N ASN A 159 -1.69 14.38 -3.47
CA ASN A 159 -2.12 13.01 -3.77
C ASN A 159 -2.00 12.70 -5.26
N SER A 160 -2.46 13.60 -6.15
CA SER A 160 -2.33 13.44 -7.60
C SER A 160 -0.88 13.35 -8.05
N PHE A 161 0.04 14.09 -7.42
CA PHE A 161 1.47 13.96 -7.66
C PHE A 161 2.01 12.55 -7.36
N PHE A 162 1.56 11.92 -6.29
CA PHE A 162 1.97 10.56 -5.96
C PHE A 162 1.26 9.52 -6.84
N GLU A 163 -0.01 9.73 -7.19
CA GLU A 163 -0.78 8.87 -8.10
C GLU A 163 -0.18 8.81 -9.50
N SER A 164 0.34 9.93 -10.00
CA SER A 164 1.01 9.96 -11.31
C SER A 164 2.31 9.14 -11.35
N ARG A 165 2.88 8.79 -10.19
CA ARG A 165 4.12 8.00 -10.05
C ARG A 165 3.86 6.58 -9.57
N ASN A 166 2.77 6.38 -8.83
CA ASN A 166 2.30 5.10 -8.33
C ASN A 166 0.81 4.96 -8.56
N ILE A 167 0.45 4.16 -9.57
CA ILE A 167 -0.96 3.82 -9.86
C ILE A 167 -1.66 3.12 -8.69
N TYR A 168 -0.93 2.61 -7.70
CA TYR A 168 -1.45 1.97 -6.50
C TYR A 168 -1.51 2.90 -5.29
N TRP A 169 -1.24 4.19 -5.45
CA TRP A 169 -1.12 5.14 -4.35
C TRP A 169 -2.32 5.13 -3.40
N ASP A 170 -3.56 5.06 -3.89
CA ASP A 170 -4.73 5.09 -3.02
C ASP A 170 -4.77 3.93 -2.00
N ILE A 171 -4.33 2.75 -2.43
CA ILE A 171 -4.22 1.55 -1.59
C ILE A 171 -2.99 1.68 -0.66
N ASP A 172 -1.84 2.03 -1.24
CA ASP A 172 -0.57 2.09 -0.51
C ASP A 172 -0.56 3.20 0.54
N LYS A 173 -1.25 4.31 0.28
CA LYS A 173 -1.43 5.44 1.20
C LYS A 173 -1.99 5.03 2.54
N GLN A 174 -2.88 4.04 2.59
CA GLN A 174 -3.40 3.53 3.87
C GLN A 174 -2.33 2.81 4.68
N ILE A 175 -1.49 2.02 4.01
CA ILE A 175 -0.35 1.31 4.62
C ILE A 175 0.70 2.32 5.10
N ILE A 176 1.05 3.27 4.23
CA ILE A 176 1.97 4.38 4.51
C ILE A 176 1.47 5.19 5.70
N ARG A 177 0.18 5.53 5.77
CA ARG A 177 -0.43 6.21 6.92
C ARG A 177 -0.24 5.41 8.21
N SER A 178 -0.39 4.09 8.18
CA SER A 178 -0.12 3.23 9.35
C SER A 178 1.36 3.25 9.75
N MET A 179 2.28 3.23 8.78
CA MET A 179 3.73 3.29 9.04
C MET A 179 4.14 4.64 9.61
N LEU A 180 3.62 5.74 9.08
CA LEU A 180 3.84 7.09 9.61
C LEU A 180 3.33 7.22 11.04
N LYS A 181 2.15 6.65 11.36
CA LYS A 181 1.63 6.63 12.73
C LYS A 181 2.56 5.89 13.69
N LYS A 182 3.09 4.73 13.28
CA LYS A 182 4.04 3.96 14.11
C LYS A 182 5.36 4.71 14.28
N SER A 183 5.87 5.31 13.21
CA SER A 183 7.09 6.14 13.25
C SER A 183 6.90 7.30 14.22
N ILE A 184 5.89 8.15 13.99
CA ILE A 184 5.66 9.34 14.83
C ILE A 184 5.30 8.94 16.27
N GLY A 185 4.53 7.86 16.47
CA GLY A 185 4.19 7.36 17.80
C GLY A 185 5.40 6.89 18.62
N SER A 186 6.46 6.42 17.95
CA SER A 186 7.71 6.02 18.63
C SER A 186 8.53 7.21 19.12
N LEU A 187 8.23 8.44 18.71
CA LEU A 187 8.83 9.67 19.26
C LEU A 187 8.28 10.03 20.64
N ASN A 188 7.17 9.42 21.07
CA ASN A 188 6.59 9.66 22.40
C ASN A 188 7.22 8.77 23.49
N SER A 189 8.25 7.96 23.18
CA SER A 189 8.95 7.16 24.19
C SER A 189 9.91 8.03 25.00
N THR A 190 10.16 7.64 26.24
CA THR A 190 11.03 8.34 27.22
C THR A 190 12.50 8.50 26.77
N ASP A 191 12.88 8.01 25.58
CA ASP A 191 14.21 8.14 25.01
C ASP A 191 14.17 8.34 23.48
N PHE A 192 14.37 9.59 23.04
CA PHE A 192 14.45 9.96 21.62
C PHE A 192 15.59 9.28 20.86
N ASN A 193 16.62 8.76 21.54
CA ASN A 193 17.70 8.02 20.87
C ASN A 193 17.21 6.68 20.29
N THR A 194 16.11 6.13 20.80
CA THR A 194 15.52 4.86 20.37
C THR A 194 14.47 4.99 19.26
N PHE A 195 14.15 6.21 18.83
CA PHE A 195 13.18 6.49 17.77
C PHE A 195 13.45 5.63 16.51
N ALA A 196 12.40 5.00 15.96
CA ALA A 196 12.52 4.14 14.79
C ALA A 196 11.59 4.60 13.66
N VAL A 197 12.09 4.58 12.43
CA VAL A 197 11.27 4.72 11.23
C VAL A 197 10.70 3.34 10.93
N ALA A 198 9.37 3.22 10.86
CA ALA A 198 8.71 1.95 10.61
C ALA A 198 9.08 1.41 9.22
N SER A 199 9.36 0.12 9.15
CA SER A 199 9.47 -0.63 7.89
C SER A 199 8.13 -1.23 7.48
N LEU A 200 8.00 -1.57 6.19
CA LEU A 200 6.79 -2.15 5.63
C LEU A 200 6.43 -3.50 6.26
N SER A 201 7.44 -4.35 6.43
CA SER A 201 7.36 -5.70 6.98
C SER A 201 8.68 -6.07 7.68
N GLU A 202 8.60 -6.99 8.65
CA GLU A 202 9.77 -7.61 9.27
C GLU A 202 10.40 -8.65 8.34
N ASN A 203 9.59 -9.32 7.52
CA ASN A 203 10.03 -10.32 6.56
C ASN A 203 9.47 -10.04 5.16
N ILE A 204 9.94 -8.94 4.56
CA ILE A 204 9.50 -8.52 3.22
C ILE A 204 9.78 -9.59 2.15
N LYS A 205 10.82 -10.39 2.34
CA LYS A 205 11.17 -11.48 1.43
C LYS A 205 10.06 -12.54 1.39
N GLU A 206 9.60 -12.97 2.55
CA GLU A 206 8.48 -13.93 2.66
C GLU A 206 7.17 -13.35 2.12
N ASP A 207 6.91 -12.06 2.33
CA ASP A 207 5.73 -11.40 1.77
C ASP A 207 5.75 -11.36 0.24
N ILE A 208 6.91 -11.07 -0.34
CA ILE A 208 7.11 -11.08 -1.79
C ILE A 208 7.05 -12.51 -2.35
N GLU A 209 7.59 -13.50 -1.64
CA GLU A 209 7.50 -14.91 -2.01
C GLU A 209 6.04 -15.37 -2.01
N PHE A 210 5.27 -15.06 -0.96
CA PHE A 210 3.83 -15.34 -0.92
C PHE A 210 3.09 -14.71 -2.11
N ALA A 211 3.35 -13.42 -2.38
CA ALA A 211 2.74 -12.71 -3.51
C ALA A 211 3.07 -13.38 -4.85
N SER A 212 4.35 -13.70 -5.06
CA SER A 212 4.87 -14.31 -6.28
C SER A 212 4.27 -15.69 -6.50
N SER A 213 4.32 -16.55 -5.47
CA SER A 213 3.76 -17.90 -5.53
C SER A 213 2.26 -17.89 -5.80
N LEU A 214 1.51 -16.95 -5.21
CA LEU A 214 0.06 -16.86 -5.44
C LEU A 214 -0.24 -16.43 -6.87
N PHE A 215 0.46 -15.41 -7.38
CA PHE A 215 0.35 -14.99 -8.77
C PHE A 215 0.67 -16.13 -9.74
N ASP A 216 1.81 -16.81 -9.53
CA ASP A 216 2.26 -17.92 -10.38
C ASP A 216 1.28 -19.10 -10.35
N CYS A 217 0.75 -19.45 -9.17
CA CYS A 217 -0.26 -20.49 -9.05
C CYS A 217 -1.50 -20.16 -9.89
N VAL A 218 -1.96 -18.91 -9.85
CA VAL A 218 -3.13 -18.47 -10.64
C VAL A 218 -2.83 -18.53 -12.13
N VAL A 219 -1.75 -17.89 -12.58
CA VAL A 219 -1.42 -17.79 -14.01
C VAL A 219 -1.20 -19.17 -14.61
N SER A 220 -0.40 -20.03 -13.98
CA SER A 220 -0.08 -21.37 -14.49
C SER A 220 -1.24 -22.36 -14.49
N ASN A 221 -2.32 -22.10 -13.74
CA ASN A 221 -3.46 -23.01 -13.62
C ASN A 221 -4.78 -22.38 -14.07
N THR A 222 -4.72 -21.28 -14.82
CA THR A 222 -5.92 -20.53 -15.25
C THR A 222 -6.98 -21.44 -15.89
N ASP A 223 -6.59 -22.25 -16.88
CA ASP A 223 -7.52 -23.16 -17.58
C ASP A 223 -8.10 -24.23 -16.65
N LYS A 224 -7.27 -24.79 -15.76
CA LYS A 224 -7.70 -25.78 -14.75
C LYS A 224 -8.72 -25.16 -13.80
N TYR A 225 -8.49 -23.93 -13.34
CA TYR A 225 -9.40 -23.24 -12.44
C TYR A 225 -10.71 -22.85 -13.14
N ASP A 226 -10.65 -22.49 -14.43
CA ASP A 226 -11.86 -22.25 -15.23
C ASP A 226 -12.72 -23.50 -15.38
N LEU A 227 -12.13 -24.69 -15.49
CA LEU A 227 -12.88 -25.94 -15.50
C LEU A 227 -13.62 -26.19 -14.18
N TYR A 228 -13.01 -25.87 -13.04
CA TYR A 228 -13.70 -25.95 -11.74
C TYR A 228 -14.85 -24.96 -11.65
N VAL A 229 -14.68 -23.74 -12.15
CA VAL A 229 -15.74 -22.73 -12.20
C VAL A 229 -16.89 -23.20 -13.10
N LYS A 230 -16.59 -23.62 -14.34
CA LYS A 230 -17.58 -24.10 -15.32
C LYS A 230 -18.46 -25.23 -14.78
N LYS A 231 -17.90 -26.13 -13.97
CA LYS A 231 -18.63 -27.27 -13.39
C LYS A 231 -19.81 -26.85 -12.50
N PHE A 232 -19.71 -25.72 -11.80
CA PHE A 232 -20.69 -25.31 -10.79
C PHE A 232 -21.55 -24.12 -11.19
N VAL A 233 -21.19 -23.45 -12.29
CA VAL A 233 -21.95 -22.36 -12.86
C VAL A 233 -23.07 -22.95 -13.73
N LYS A 234 -24.11 -23.49 -13.09
CA LYS A 234 -25.30 -24.04 -13.79
C LYS A 234 -26.03 -22.92 -14.52
N ASN A 235 -26.30 -23.09 -15.82
CA ASN A 235 -27.04 -22.17 -16.70
C ASN A 235 -26.34 -20.86 -17.09
N TRP A 236 -25.08 -20.65 -16.72
CA TRP A 236 -24.33 -19.46 -17.11
C TRP A 236 -23.08 -19.88 -17.87
N ASP A 237 -22.84 -19.24 -19.01
CA ASP A 237 -21.54 -19.34 -19.65
C ASP A 237 -20.51 -18.66 -18.73
N ILE A 238 -19.30 -19.22 -18.62
CA ILE A 238 -18.22 -18.59 -17.86
C ILE A 238 -17.96 -17.17 -18.36
N ASP A 239 -18.22 -16.94 -19.66
CA ASP A 239 -18.09 -15.65 -20.33
C ASP A 239 -19.05 -14.58 -19.82
N ARG A 240 -20.11 -14.97 -19.08
CA ARG A 240 -21.03 -14.03 -18.42
C ARG A 240 -20.59 -13.62 -17.01
N ILE A 241 -19.58 -14.28 -16.45
CA ILE A 241 -19.00 -13.88 -15.17
C ILE A 241 -18.12 -12.65 -15.43
N SER A 242 -18.20 -11.65 -14.55
CA SER A 242 -17.31 -10.49 -14.68
C SER A 242 -15.84 -10.95 -14.61
N LYS A 243 -14.97 -10.38 -15.44
CA LYS A 243 -13.54 -10.72 -15.43
C LYS A 243 -12.92 -10.55 -14.04
N MET A 244 -13.38 -9.55 -13.28
CA MET A 244 -12.93 -9.32 -11.92
C MET A 244 -13.37 -10.44 -10.97
N ASP A 245 -14.64 -10.86 -10.99
CA ASP A 245 -15.12 -11.97 -10.16
C ASP A 245 -14.37 -13.26 -10.50
N LEU A 246 -14.13 -13.51 -11.79
CA LEU A 246 -13.38 -14.68 -12.23
C LEU A 246 -11.92 -14.64 -11.73
N SER A 247 -11.24 -13.49 -11.79
CA SER A 247 -9.90 -13.32 -11.21
C SER A 247 -9.89 -13.56 -9.69
N ILE A 248 -10.92 -13.08 -8.96
CA ILE A 248 -11.05 -13.30 -7.52
C ILE A 248 -11.27 -14.79 -7.21
N ILE A 249 -12.15 -15.46 -7.96
CA ILE A 249 -12.43 -16.89 -7.77
C ILE A 249 -11.17 -17.72 -8.05
N ARG A 250 -10.45 -17.43 -9.13
CA ARG A 250 -9.17 -18.10 -9.45
C ARG A 250 -8.14 -17.91 -8.35
N LEU A 251 -8.00 -16.68 -7.82
CA LEU A 251 -7.15 -16.38 -6.67
C LEU A 251 -7.54 -17.22 -5.45
N GLY A 252 -8.84 -17.31 -5.15
CA GLY A 252 -9.36 -18.13 -4.06
C GLY A 252 -9.07 -19.61 -4.23
N ILE A 253 -9.30 -20.17 -5.41
CA ILE A 253 -8.98 -21.57 -5.71
C ILE A 253 -7.48 -21.83 -5.55
N ALA A 254 -6.63 -20.98 -6.12
CA ALA A 254 -5.18 -21.10 -6.03
C ALA A 254 -4.70 -21.10 -4.57
N GLU A 255 -5.21 -20.18 -3.75
CA GLU A 255 -4.83 -20.11 -2.35
C GLU A 255 -5.32 -21.35 -1.57
N MET A 256 -6.54 -21.82 -1.83
CA MET A 256 -7.08 -23.03 -1.20
C MET A 256 -6.26 -24.28 -1.55
N THR A 257 -5.84 -24.45 -2.81
CA THR A 257 -5.16 -25.67 -3.27
C THR A 257 -3.65 -25.66 -3.03
N SER A 258 -3.01 -24.49 -3.02
CA SER A 258 -1.55 -24.39 -3.00
C SER A 258 -0.97 -23.93 -1.66
N PHE A 259 -1.80 -23.34 -0.77
CA PHE A 259 -1.34 -22.79 0.51
C PHE A 259 -1.96 -23.55 1.68
N ASN A 260 -1.29 -24.63 2.08
CA ASN A 260 -1.79 -25.60 3.06
C ASN A 260 -1.93 -25.03 4.48
N HIS A 261 -1.22 -23.95 4.78
CA HIS A 261 -1.23 -23.28 6.09
C HIS A 261 -2.33 -22.21 6.21
N ILE A 262 -3.09 -21.93 5.14
CA ILE A 262 -4.17 -20.95 5.15
C ILE A 262 -5.52 -21.70 5.18
N PRO A 263 -6.38 -21.48 6.19
CA PRO A 263 -7.68 -22.16 6.25
C PRO A 263 -8.59 -21.73 5.10
N VAL A 264 -9.36 -22.69 4.58
CA VAL A 264 -10.31 -22.50 3.46
C VAL A 264 -11.25 -21.33 3.73
N LYS A 265 -11.86 -21.29 4.92
CA LYS A 265 -12.80 -20.23 5.32
C LYS A 265 -12.17 -18.84 5.32
N VAL A 266 -10.89 -18.71 5.69
CA VAL A 266 -10.18 -17.42 5.65
C VAL A 266 -10.00 -16.98 4.21
N THR A 267 -9.55 -17.87 3.32
CA THR A 267 -9.42 -17.57 1.88
C THR A 267 -10.76 -17.12 1.29
N ILE A 268 -11.86 -17.82 1.58
CA ILE A 268 -13.20 -17.46 1.09
C ILE A 268 -13.61 -16.07 1.62
N ASN A 269 -13.47 -15.81 2.91
CA ASN A 269 -13.79 -14.49 3.51
C ASN A 269 -13.00 -13.35 2.85
N GLU A 270 -11.70 -13.56 2.57
CA GLU A 270 -10.89 -12.57 1.88
C GLU A 270 -11.36 -12.34 0.44
N CYS A 271 -11.74 -13.39 -0.29
CA CYS A 271 -12.30 -13.27 -1.64
C CYS A 271 -13.63 -12.51 -1.66
N ILE A 272 -14.49 -12.72 -0.66
CA ILE A 272 -15.75 -11.97 -0.52
C ILE A 272 -15.47 -10.47 -0.36
N ASP A 273 -14.52 -10.11 0.50
CA ASP A 273 -14.19 -8.71 0.75
C ASP A 273 -13.53 -8.07 -0.48
N LEU A 274 -12.69 -8.80 -1.21
CA LEU A 274 -12.19 -8.34 -2.52
C LEU A 274 -13.34 -8.10 -3.50
N ALA A 275 -14.31 -9.01 -3.58
CA ALA A 275 -15.45 -8.89 -4.49
C ALA A 275 -16.34 -7.68 -4.17
N LYS A 276 -16.55 -7.37 -2.89
CA LYS A 276 -17.28 -6.17 -2.47
C LYS A 276 -16.56 -4.87 -2.85
N ASN A 277 -15.22 -4.87 -2.81
CA ASN A 277 -14.42 -3.66 -3.01
C ASN A 277 -14.08 -3.39 -4.48
N PHE A 278 -13.92 -4.43 -5.30
CA PHE A 278 -13.38 -4.31 -6.66
C PHE A 278 -14.36 -4.71 -7.78
N SER A 279 -15.52 -5.28 -7.44
CA SER A 279 -16.50 -5.77 -8.42
C SER A 279 -17.87 -5.13 -8.20
N SER A 280 -18.97 -5.85 -8.42
CA SER A 280 -20.33 -5.32 -8.27
C SER A 280 -20.88 -5.47 -6.84
N PRO A 281 -21.91 -4.70 -6.43
CA PRO A 281 -22.56 -4.86 -5.12
C PRO A 281 -23.12 -6.27 -4.86
N LYS A 282 -23.44 -7.04 -5.90
CA LYS A 282 -23.93 -8.43 -5.79
C LYS A 282 -22.80 -9.47 -5.79
N SER A 283 -21.58 -9.09 -6.17
CA SER A 283 -20.46 -10.00 -6.39
C SER A 283 -20.02 -10.72 -5.11
N GLY A 284 -20.08 -10.06 -3.95
CA GLY A 284 -19.73 -10.71 -2.68
C GLY A 284 -20.55 -11.97 -2.38
N LYS A 285 -21.87 -11.94 -2.63
CA LYS A 285 -22.75 -13.11 -2.44
C LYS A 285 -22.48 -14.20 -3.48
N PHE A 286 -22.26 -13.79 -4.72
CA PHE A 286 -21.96 -14.71 -5.82
C PHE A 286 -20.64 -15.46 -5.60
N VAL A 287 -19.56 -14.72 -5.30
CA VAL A 287 -18.23 -15.28 -5.03
C VAL A 287 -18.28 -16.21 -3.82
N ASN A 288 -18.99 -15.83 -2.74
CA ASN A 288 -19.17 -16.71 -1.58
C ASN A 288 -19.81 -18.06 -1.99
N GLY A 289 -21.00 -18.01 -2.59
CA GLY A 289 -21.76 -19.22 -2.91
C GLY A 289 -21.02 -20.15 -3.88
N LEU A 290 -20.29 -19.58 -4.85
CA LEU A 290 -19.53 -20.37 -5.81
C LEU A 290 -18.26 -20.97 -5.19
N LEU A 291 -17.50 -20.20 -4.40
CA LEU A 291 -16.31 -20.72 -3.73
C LEU A 291 -16.65 -21.76 -2.66
N ASP A 292 -17.76 -21.62 -1.95
CA ASP A 292 -18.24 -22.63 -0.99
C ASP A 292 -18.41 -23.99 -1.69
N VAL A 293 -19.16 -24.03 -2.80
CA VAL A 293 -19.41 -25.26 -3.56
C VAL A 293 -18.12 -25.82 -4.19
N ILE A 294 -17.27 -24.96 -4.76
CA ILE A 294 -15.99 -25.37 -5.33
C ILE A 294 -15.08 -25.96 -4.25
N SER A 295 -15.00 -25.33 -3.07
CA SER A 295 -14.15 -25.79 -1.97
C SER A 295 -14.55 -27.19 -1.48
N LEU A 296 -15.86 -27.45 -1.34
CA LEU A 296 -16.37 -28.78 -0.97
C LEU A 296 -15.96 -29.82 -2.00
N ASN A 297 -16.14 -29.53 -3.29
CA ASN A 297 -15.74 -30.48 -4.32
C ASN A 297 -14.23 -30.73 -4.35
N LEU A 298 -13.40 -29.69 -4.20
CA LEU A 298 -11.95 -29.82 -4.18
C LEU A 298 -11.45 -30.60 -2.95
N LEU A 299 -12.16 -30.54 -1.82
CA LEU A 299 -11.92 -31.40 -0.66
C LEU A 299 -12.26 -32.86 -0.98
N GLU A 300 -13.43 -33.13 -1.57
CA GLU A 300 -13.88 -34.48 -1.96
C GLU A 300 -12.89 -35.16 -2.92
N ILE A 301 -12.35 -34.42 -3.90
CA ILE A 301 -11.38 -34.97 -4.87
C ILE A 301 -9.92 -34.88 -4.39
N GLY A 302 -9.69 -34.53 -3.13
CA GLY A 302 -8.37 -34.52 -2.49
C GLY A 302 -7.38 -33.47 -3.02
N GLN A 303 -7.87 -32.41 -3.66
CA GLN A 303 -7.05 -31.30 -4.17
C GLN A 303 -6.74 -30.25 -3.10
N ILE A 304 -7.56 -30.15 -2.04
CA ILE A 304 -7.27 -29.30 -0.88
C ILE A 304 -6.70 -30.18 0.24
N LYS A 305 -5.49 -29.85 0.69
CA LYS A 305 -4.83 -30.52 1.82
C LYS A 305 -4.32 -29.46 2.79
N LYS A 306 -4.99 -29.28 3.93
CA LYS A 306 -4.59 -28.28 4.93
C LYS A 306 -3.71 -28.90 6.02
N THR A 307 -2.71 -28.16 6.48
CA THR A 307 -1.70 -28.62 7.45
C THR A 307 -1.53 -27.59 8.55
N GLY A 308 -1.80 -27.97 9.80
CA GLY A 308 -1.61 -27.15 11.01
C GLY A 308 -2.71 -27.38 12.05
N LYS A 309 -2.42 -27.12 13.32
CA LYS A 309 -3.41 -27.29 14.42
C LYS A 309 -4.61 -26.35 14.18
N GLY A 310 -5.82 -26.91 14.10
CA GLY A 310 -7.06 -26.17 13.85
C GLY A 310 -7.37 -25.87 12.37
N LEU A 311 -6.56 -26.36 11.42
CA LEU A 311 -6.76 -26.21 9.97
C LEU A 311 -7.34 -27.46 9.30
N ILE A 312 -7.24 -28.59 9.99
CA ILE A 312 -8.02 -29.79 9.70
C ILE A 312 -9.37 -29.46 10.35
N ASP A 313 -10.33 -29.03 9.53
CA ASP A 313 -11.62 -28.53 9.99
C ASP A 313 -12.17 -29.37 11.14
N ASN A 314 -12.69 -28.65 12.14
CA ASN A 314 -13.58 -29.15 13.19
C ASN A 314 -14.41 -30.33 12.66
N LYS A 315 -13.99 -31.55 13.00
CA LYS A 315 -14.86 -32.71 12.90
C LYS A 315 -16.01 -32.58 13.89
#